data_AF-A0A934TCI4-F1
#
_entry.id   AF-A0A934TCI4-F1
#
_cell.length_a   1.000
_cell.length_b   1.000
_cell.length_c   1.000
_cell.angle_alpha   90.00
_cell.angle_beta   90.00
_cell.angle_gamma   90.00
#
_symmetry.space_group_name_H-M   'P 1'
#
loop_
_entity.id
_entity.type
_entity.pdbx_description
1 polymer ?
#
loop_
_entity_poly.entity_id
_entity_poly.type
_entity_poly.pdbx_seq_one_letter_code
_entity_poly.pdbx_strand_id
1 'polypeptide(L)'
;STLKEKGSATLNAEIGIFLGKVFSFNSSLKLYHWHITGKGSYSQHIALDQALGDLLDVTDRLVETSYALKGDLDIVIPETKNPSDIVKHAEEFFKYTESQRELFAEAFTQAIIDDYQEAIQQLLYRLKRLQ
;
A
#
# COMPACT_ATOMS: atom_id res chain seq x y z
N SER A 1 -23.05 0.83 9.79
CA SER A 1 -24.21 0.96 8.88
C SER A 1 -24.11 2.21 7.99
N THR A 2 -22.92 2.54 7.48
CA THR A 2 -22.63 3.66 6.58
C THR A 2 -22.48 3.22 5.12
N LEU A 3 -22.24 1.92 4.88
CA LEU A 3 -22.10 1.33 3.54
C LEU A 3 -23.43 1.19 2.78
N LYS A 4 -24.59 1.30 3.46
CA LYS A 4 -25.91 1.13 2.83
C LYS A 4 -26.35 2.30 1.94
N GLU A 5 -25.63 3.43 1.94
CA GLU A 5 -26.02 4.63 1.17
C GLU A 5 -25.10 4.98 0.00
N LYS A 6 -23.91 4.35 -0.14
CA LYS A 6 -23.07 4.54 -1.33
C LYS A 6 -23.55 3.62 -2.45
N GLY A 7 -23.95 4.20 -3.59
CA GLY A 7 -24.23 3.42 -4.78
C GLY A 7 -23.01 2.61 -5.21
N SER A 8 -23.24 1.40 -5.75
CA SER A 8 -22.17 0.46 -6.16
C SER A 8 -21.11 1.10 -7.06
N ALA A 9 -21.50 2.02 -7.95
CA ALA A 9 -20.58 2.73 -8.83
C ALA A 9 -19.60 3.66 -8.07
N THR A 10 -20.08 4.34 -7.02
CA THR A 10 -19.25 5.21 -6.18
C THR A 10 -18.26 4.39 -5.36
N LEU A 11 -18.70 3.24 -4.82
CA LEU A 11 -17.81 2.35 -4.07
C LEU A 11 -16.70 1.76 -4.96
N ASN A 12 -17.04 1.29 -6.16
CA ASN A 12 -16.04 0.76 -7.10
C ASN A 12 -15.01 1.84 -7.50
N ALA A 13 -15.44 3.09 -7.70
CA ALA A 13 -14.54 4.20 -7.98
C ALA A 13 -13.58 4.48 -6.80
N GLU A 14 -14.08 4.45 -5.56
CA GLU A 14 -13.25 4.62 -4.37
C GLU A 14 -12.24 3.48 -4.18
N ILE A 15 -12.65 2.24 -4.45
CA ILE A 15 -11.74 1.07 -4.47
C ILE A 15 -10.68 1.27 -5.55
N GLY A 16 -11.05 1.68 -6.76
CA GLY A 16 -10.09 1.96 -7.84
C GLY A 16 -9.04 3.02 -7.46
N ILE A 17 -9.48 4.10 -6.82
CA ILE A 17 -8.59 5.16 -6.30
C ILE A 17 -7.65 4.61 -5.22
N PHE A 18 -8.17 3.79 -4.30
CA PHE A 18 -7.36 3.17 -3.25
C PHE A 18 -6.29 2.24 -3.83
N LEU A 19 -6.67 1.34 -4.73
CA LEU A 19 -5.73 0.42 -5.39
C LEU A 19 -4.67 1.18 -6.19
N GLY A 20 -5.05 2.24 -6.92
CA GLY A 20 -4.10 3.11 -7.61
C GLY A 20 -3.06 3.73 -6.66
N LYS A 21 -3.48 4.14 -5.46
CA LYS A 21 -2.58 4.65 -4.42
C LYS A 21 -1.68 3.56 -3.81
N VAL A 22 -2.14 2.31 -3.69
CA VAL A 22 -1.30 1.17 -3.28
C VAL A 22 -0.15 0.97 -4.26
N PHE A 23 -0.43 0.93 -5.57
CA PHE A 23 0.63 0.87 -6.59
C PHE A 23 1.57 2.08 -6.57
N SER A 24 1.03 3.28 -6.36
CA SER A 24 1.84 4.49 -6.23
C SER A 24 2.77 4.42 -5.02
N PHE A 25 2.29 3.93 -3.88
CA PHE A 25 3.13 3.74 -2.70
C PHE A 25 4.27 2.74 -2.98
N ASN A 26 3.97 1.56 -3.52
CA ASN A 26 5.01 0.58 -3.86
C ASN A 26 6.04 1.17 -4.84
N SER A 27 5.57 1.88 -5.87
CA SER A 27 6.45 2.57 -6.82
C SER A 27 7.35 3.60 -6.14
N SER A 28 6.81 4.38 -5.19
CA SER A 28 7.58 5.38 -4.44
C SER A 28 8.69 4.75 -3.57
N LEU A 29 8.44 3.56 -3.00
CA LEU A 29 9.46 2.81 -2.27
C LEU A 29 10.58 2.38 -3.21
N LYS A 30 10.28 1.94 -4.43
CA LYS A 30 11.30 1.56 -5.42
C LYS A 30 12.11 2.78 -5.89
N LEU A 31 11.45 3.91 -6.11
CA LEU A 31 12.14 5.17 -6.42
C LEU A 31 13.11 5.56 -5.31
N TYR A 32 12.69 5.50 -4.04
CA TYR A 32 13.58 5.78 -2.92
C TYR A 32 14.72 4.77 -2.86
N HIS A 33 14.42 3.47 -2.96
CA HIS A 33 15.39 2.37 -2.92
C HIS A 33 16.57 2.56 -3.88
N TRP A 34 16.34 3.10 -5.08
CA TRP A 34 17.42 3.40 -6.04
C TRP A 34 18.24 4.65 -5.71
N HIS A 35 17.68 5.61 -4.96
CA HIS A 35 18.32 6.89 -4.66
C HIS A 35 19.05 6.92 -3.31
N ILE A 36 18.98 5.84 -2.52
CA ILE A 36 19.63 5.81 -1.20
C ILE A 36 21.14 5.96 -1.34
N THR A 37 21.72 6.86 -0.54
CA THR A 37 23.16 7.05 -0.38
C THR A 37 23.51 7.36 1.08
N GLY A 38 24.79 7.33 1.44
CA GLY A 38 25.26 7.69 2.80
C GLY A 38 25.39 6.51 3.78
N LYS A 39 25.54 6.82 5.07
CA LYS A 39 25.68 5.82 6.14
C LYS A 39 24.36 5.08 6.34
N GLY A 40 24.40 3.75 6.43
CA GLY A 40 23.20 2.91 6.53
C GLY A 40 22.47 2.72 5.18
N SER A 41 23.06 3.16 4.08
CA SER A 41 22.43 3.08 2.76
C SER A 41 22.12 1.66 2.32
N TYR A 42 23.07 0.74 2.52
CA TYR A 42 22.89 -0.67 2.15
C TYR A 42 21.80 -1.36 2.97
N SER A 43 21.76 -1.16 4.29
CA SER A 43 20.70 -1.73 5.15
C SER A 43 19.33 -1.20 4.77
N GLN A 44 19.21 0.10 4.49
CA GLN A 44 17.97 0.69 3.96
C GLN A 44 17.56 0.12 2.60
N HIS A 45 18.52 -0.03 1.68
CA HIS A 45 18.28 -0.56 0.34
C HIS A 45 17.70 -1.98 0.40
N ILE A 46 18.28 -2.85 1.23
CA ILE A 46 17.79 -4.21 1.47
C ILE A 46 16.43 -4.21 2.18
N ALA A 47 16.23 -3.35 3.18
CA ALA A 47 14.96 -3.25 3.89
C ALA A 47 13.78 -2.91 2.98
N LEU A 48 13.99 -1.98 2.03
CA LEU A 48 12.99 -1.61 1.03
C LEU A 48 12.76 -2.72 0.00
N ASP A 49 13.82 -3.40 -0.43
CA ASP A 49 13.68 -4.48 -1.41
C ASP A 49 12.89 -5.66 -0.84
N GLN A 50 13.16 -6.03 0.42
CA GLN A 50 12.38 -7.04 1.14
C GLN A 50 10.92 -6.64 1.29
N ALA A 51 10.66 -5.41 1.75
CA ALA A 51 9.29 -4.91 1.91
C ALA A 51 8.54 -4.88 0.57
N LEU A 52 9.21 -4.52 -0.53
CA LEU A 52 8.61 -4.52 -1.85
C LEU A 52 8.17 -5.91 -2.31
N GLY A 53 8.93 -6.97 -2.01
CA GLY A 53 8.50 -8.35 -2.26
C GLY A 53 7.18 -8.66 -1.56
N ASP A 54 7.14 -8.46 -0.25
CA ASP A 54 5.94 -8.72 0.57
C ASP A 54 4.74 -7.87 0.12
N LEU A 55 4.96 -6.58 -0.14
CA LEU A 55 3.90 -5.64 -0.53
C LEU A 55 3.33 -5.95 -1.92
N LEU A 56 4.17 -6.35 -2.88
CA LEU A 56 3.70 -6.68 -4.23
C LEU A 56 2.85 -7.94 -4.23
N ASP A 57 3.26 -8.97 -3.51
CA ASP A 57 2.49 -10.22 -3.37
C ASP A 57 1.11 -9.96 -2.74
N VAL A 58 1.06 -9.11 -1.70
CA VAL A 58 -0.21 -8.75 -1.05
C VAL A 58 -1.06 -7.82 -1.94
N THR A 59 -0.43 -6.92 -2.70
CA THR A 59 -1.13 -6.03 -3.64
C THR A 59 -1.87 -6.83 -4.70
N ASP A 60 -1.22 -7.83 -5.27
CA ASP A 60 -1.81 -8.69 -6.30
C ASP A 60 -3.04 -9.43 -5.76
N ARG A 61 -2.90 -10.09 -4.60
CA ARG A 61 -4.01 -10.74 -3.87
C ARG A 61 -5.19 -9.78 -3.64
N LEU A 62 -4.91 -8.54 -3.23
CA LEU A 62 -5.94 -7.53 -2.96
C LEU A 62 -6.67 -7.11 -4.24
N VAL A 63 -5.94 -6.88 -5.33
CA VAL A 63 -6.51 -6.48 -6.63
C VAL A 63 -7.36 -7.59 -7.20
N GLU A 64 -6.83 -8.81 -7.31
CA GLU A 64 -7.54 -9.96 -7.87
C GLU A 64 -8.83 -10.26 -7.10
N THR A 65 -8.76 -10.24 -5.76
CA THR A 65 -9.92 -10.42 -4.89
C THR A 65 -10.95 -9.30 -5.09
N SER A 66 -10.49 -8.07 -5.30
CA SER A 66 -11.38 -6.92 -5.55
C SER A 66 -12.12 -7.05 -6.88
N TYR A 67 -11.42 -7.43 -7.96
CA TYR A 67 -12.06 -7.70 -9.26
C TYR A 67 -13.07 -8.84 -9.17
N ALA A 68 -12.73 -9.93 -8.47
CA ALA A 68 -13.61 -11.07 -8.30
C ALA A 68 -14.94 -10.72 -7.61
N LEU A 69 -14.92 -9.77 -6.67
CA LEU A 69 -16.11 -9.38 -5.90
C LEU A 69 -16.89 -8.20 -6.48
N LYS A 70 -16.18 -7.25 -7.11
CA LYS A 70 -16.76 -5.96 -7.51
C LYS A 70 -16.91 -5.81 -9.02
N GLY A 71 -16.40 -6.77 -9.80
CA GLY A 71 -16.34 -6.70 -11.25
C GLY A 71 -15.23 -5.74 -11.71
N ASP A 72 -15.44 -5.11 -12.86
CA ASP A 72 -14.44 -4.21 -13.43
C ASP A 72 -14.21 -2.98 -12.54
N LEU A 73 -12.94 -2.73 -12.24
CA LEU A 73 -12.46 -1.56 -11.50
C LEU A 73 -11.63 -0.69 -12.43
N ASP A 74 -11.91 0.61 -12.46
CA ASP A 74 -11.07 1.59 -13.17
C ASP A 74 -9.96 2.05 -12.23
N ILE A 75 -8.77 1.46 -12.38
CA ILE A 75 -7.60 1.74 -11.56
C ILE A 75 -6.67 2.69 -12.31
N VAL A 76 -6.55 3.92 -11.80
CA VAL A 76 -5.57 4.90 -12.30
C VAL A 76 -4.45 5.03 -11.28
N ILE A 77 -3.22 4.70 -11.69
CA ILE A 77 -2.03 4.90 -10.87
C ILE A 77 -1.60 6.38 -11.00
N PRO A 78 -1.61 7.17 -9.92
CA PRO A 78 -1.19 8.56 -9.98
C PRO A 78 0.32 8.69 -10.25
N GLU A 79 0.72 9.84 -10.80
CA GLU A 79 2.14 10.20 -10.91
C GLU A 79 2.81 10.07 -9.53
N THR A 80 3.91 9.33 -9.50
CA THR A 80 4.59 8.97 -8.26
C THR A 80 5.98 9.60 -8.23
N LYS A 81 6.32 10.25 -7.12
CA LYS A 81 7.60 10.93 -6.91
C LYS A 81 8.42 10.19 -5.86
N ASN A 82 9.74 10.38 -5.91
CA ASN A 82 10.64 9.91 -4.88
C ASN A 82 10.38 10.69 -3.57
N PRO A 83 10.02 10.04 -2.46
CA PRO A 83 9.77 10.73 -1.20
C PRO A 83 11.06 11.31 -0.61
N SER A 84 10.97 12.46 0.04
CA SER A 84 12.12 13.06 0.75
C SER A 84 12.39 12.41 2.12
N ASP A 85 11.36 11.84 2.74
CA ASP A 85 11.43 11.13 4.02
C ASP A 85 10.65 9.81 3.91
N ILE A 86 11.39 8.71 3.74
CA ILE A 86 10.81 7.39 3.54
C ILE A 86 10.08 6.85 4.77
N VAL A 87 10.52 7.24 5.98
CA VAL A 87 9.92 6.79 7.23
C VAL A 87 8.56 7.45 7.40
N LYS A 88 8.52 8.79 7.28
CA LYS A 88 7.27 9.53 7.36
C LYS A 88 6.28 9.11 6.27
N HIS A 89 6.77 8.92 5.04
CA HIS A 89 5.96 8.45 3.92
C HIS A 89 5.30 7.09 4.21
N ALA A 90 6.05 6.13 4.75
CA ALA A 90 5.51 4.82 5.16
C ALA A 90 4.52 4.91 6.33
N GLU A 91 4.78 5.76 7.32
CA GLU A 91 3.84 5.99 8.43
C GLU A 91 2.52 6.63 7.99
N GLU A 92 2.59 7.62 7.09
CA GLU A 92 1.42 8.28 6.53
C GLU A 92 0.62 7.31 5.67
N PHE A 93 1.29 6.46 4.88
CA PHE A 93 0.60 5.46 4.08
C PHE A 93 -0.07 4.37 4.93
N PHE A 94 0.57 3.91 6.01
CA PHE A 94 -0.06 2.99 6.96
C PHE A 94 -1.36 3.55 7.56
N LYS A 95 -1.36 4.83 7.95
CA LYS A 95 -2.58 5.51 8.44
C LYS A 95 -3.63 5.62 7.34
N TYR A 96 -3.19 5.88 6.11
CA TYR A 96 -4.08 5.93 4.96
C TYR A 96 -4.74 4.57 4.73
N THR A 97 -4.00 3.44 4.67
CA THR A 97 -4.59 2.11 4.47
C THR A 97 -5.61 1.76 5.56
N GLU A 98 -5.32 2.11 6.82
CA GLU A 98 -6.27 1.91 7.92
C GLU A 98 -7.59 2.65 7.70
N SER A 99 -7.52 3.93 7.28
CA SER A 99 -8.71 4.73 6.99
C SER A 99 -9.55 4.22 5.82
N GLN A 100 -8.98 3.37 4.95
CA GLN A 100 -9.67 2.82 3.78
C GLN A 100 -10.23 1.42 4.01
N ARG A 101 -10.01 0.82 5.20
CA ARG A 101 -10.46 -0.53 5.53
C ARG A 101 -11.96 -0.74 5.31
N GLU A 102 -12.77 0.28 5.61
CA GLU A 102 -14.22 0.22 5.45
C GLU A 102 -14.70 0.14 3.99
N LEU A 103 -13.82 0.37 3.00
CA LEU A 103 -14.15 0.13 1.59
C LEU A 103 -14.46 -1.35 1.31
N PHE A 104 -13.96 -2.25 2.15
CA PHE A 104 -14.10 -3.69 1.99
C PHE A 104 -14.96 -4.26 3.12
N ALA A 105 -16.11 -4.82 2.77
CA ALA A 105 -17.05 -5.37 3.76
C ALA A 105 -16.64 -6.77 4.22
N GLU A 106 -15.89 -7.48 3.38
CA GLU A 106 -15.53 -8.87 3.55
C GLU A 106 -14.32 -9.02 4.48
N ALA A 107 -14.48 -9.80 5.55
CA ALA A 107 -13.42 -10.00 6.54
C ALA A 107 -12.13 -10.56 5.94
N PHE A 108 -12.22 -11.40 4.90
CA PHE A 108 -11.04 -11.94 4.22
C PHE A 108 -10.30 -10.88 3.41
N THR A 109 -11.00 -9.93 2.78
CA THR A 109 -10.35 -8.82 2.07
C THR A 109 -9.69 -7.86 3.05
N GLN A 110 -10.34 -7.62 4.19
CA GLN A 110 -9.73 -6.87 5.28
C GLN A 110 -8.48 -7.55 5.84
N ALA A 111 -8.46 -8.89 5.93
CA ALA A 111 -7.26 -9.64 6.33
C ALA A 111 -6.11 -9.51 5.31
N ILE A 112 -6.40 -9.39 4.01
CA ILE A 112 -5.35 -9.07 3.01
C ILE A 112 -4.77 -7.66 3.27
N ILE A 113 -5.59 -6.70 3.72
CA ILE A 113 -5.11 -5.37 4.12
C ILE A 113 -4.25 -5.46 5.39
N ASP A 114 -4.60 -6.33 6.34
CA ASP A 114 -3.76 -6.61 7.52
C ASP A 114 -2.36 -7.08 7.11
N ASP A 115 -2.26 -8.02 6.16
CA ASP A 115 -0.97 -8.50 5.64
C ASP A 115 -0.16 -7.34 5.03
N TYR A 116 -0.82 -6.43 4.32
CA TYR A 116 -0.17 -5.25 3.70
C TYR A 116 0.33 -4.27 4.77
N GLN A 117 -0.49 -4.02 5.78
CA GLN A 117 -0.17 -3.17 6.92
C GLN A 117 0.97 -3.77 7.76
N GLU A 118 1.00 -5.08 7.94
CA GLU A 118 2.10 -5.78 8.60
C GLU A 118 3.41 -5.55 7.85
N ALA A 119 3.42 -5.73 6.52
CA ALA A 119 4.60 -5.49 5.70
C ALA A 119 5.14 -4.06 5.85
N ILE A 120 4.26 -3.05 5.92
CA ILE A 120 4.67 -1.66 6.21
C ILE A 120 5.27 -1.54 7.61
N GLN A 121 4.69 -2.18 8.63
CA GLN A 121 5.23 -2.12 9.99
C GLN A 121 6.59 -2.81 10.10
N GLN A 122 6.79 -3.93 9.41
CA GLN A 122 8.09 -4.59 9.32
C GLN A 122 9.11 -3.69 8.61
N LEU A 123 8.72 -3.01 7.52
CA LEU A 123 9.56 -1.99 6.87
C LEU A 123 9.95 -0.88 7.86
N LEU A 124 8.98 -0.30 8.57
CA LEU A 124 9.21 0.75 9.55
C LEU A 124 10.14 0.30 10.68
N TYR A 125 10.02 -0.94 11.14
CA TYR A 125 10.95 -1.52 12.10
C TYR A 125 12.38 -1.55 11.54
N ARG A 126 12.56 -2.11 10.34
CA ARG A 126 13.88 -2.18 9.67
C ARG A 126 14.48 -0.78 9.50
N LEU A 127 13.66 0.19 9.05
CA LEU A 127 14.10 1.56 8.84
C LEU A 127 14.40 2.32 10.14
N LYS A 128 13.69 2.07 11.24
CA LYS A 128 13.93 2.84 12.48
C LYS A 128 14.96 2.21 13.40
N ARG A 129 15.20 0.90 13.27
CA ARG A 129 15.95 0.12 14.27
C ARG A 129 17.20 -0.55 13.72
N LEU A 130 17.25 -0.86 12.41
CA LEU A 130 18.29 -1.72 11.83
C LEU A 130 19.20 -0.99 10.82
N GLN A 131 19.14 0.34 10.76
CA GLN A 131 19.92 1.15 9.81
C GLN A 131 21.33 1.47 10.31
#